data_AF-A0A9N8DXZ5-F1
#
_entry.id   AF-A0A9N8DXZ5-F1
#
_cell.length_a   1.000
_cell.length_b   1.000
_cell.length_c   1.000
_cell.angle_alpha   90.00
_cell.angle_beta   90.00
_cell.angle_gamma   90.00
#
_symmetry.space_group_name_H-M   'P 1'
#
loop_
_entity.id
_entity.type
_entity.pdbx_description
1 polymer ?
#
loop_
_entity_poly.entity_id
_entity_poly.type
_entity_poly.pdbx_seq_one_letter_code
_entity_poly.pdbx_strand_id
1 'polypeptide(L)'
;MTKSGSSTSKAKASKASKPAAKPRTNGAGKAARKTPAEVIECLFSFLCERHNVGIEEISKAELSNHAGYGNPRSAGFGEAIKALTSEGLVAKGSENDTFTLTEEGISKKPEKATPKTLSEYHDHFIGFLEKKVKGGSEKRVREVWEILADRQIHDTKDIAGKLGYKNPRSFGNTKIIPTMKEMNLVEDAGKGKVKMTDKAFPQSMVKDD
;
A
#
# COMPACT_ATOMS: atom_id res chain seq x y z
N MET A 1 -88.77 2.94 6.79
CA MET A 1 -87.81 1.87 6.48
C MET A 1 -86.75 2.49 5.57
N THR A 2 -85.45 2.56 5.82
CA THR A 2 -84.51 1.92 6.75
C THR A 2 -83.28 2.85 6.81
N LYS A 3 -82.73 3.07 8.01
CA LYS A 3 -81.43 3.75 8.19
C LYS A 3 -80.33 2.77 7.76
N SER A 4 -79.35 3.22 6.97
CA SER A 4 -78.11 2.46 6.76
C SER A 4 -76.92 3.37 7.06
N GLY A 5 -76.35 3.19 8.25
CA GLY A 5 -75.09 3.79 8.65
C GLY A 5 -73.94 2.96 8.10
N SER A 6 -73.02 3.61 7.38
CA SER A 6 -71.78 2.99 6.91
C SER A 6 -70.70 3.17 7.98
N SER A 7 -70.30 2.06 8.59
CA SER A 7 -69.25 1.96 9.59
C SER A 7 -67.88 1.73 8.94
N THR A 8 -66.90 2.47 9.45
CA THR A 8 -65.47 2.40 9.21
C THR A 8 -64.86 1.01 9.38
N SER A 9 -63.86 0.67 8.55
CA SER A 9 -62.69 -0.10 9.01
C SER A 9 -61.45 0.22 8.16
N LYS A 10 -60.54 0.99 8.76
CA LYS A 10 -59.25 1.41 8.22
C LYS A 10 -58.23 0.31 8.56
N ALA A 11 -57.87 -0.53 7.58
CA ALA A 11 -56.88 -1.58 7.77
C ALA A 11 -55.47 -0.97 7.94
N LYS A 12 -54.86 -1.18 9.11
CA LYS A 12 -53.44 -0.87 9.38
C LYS A 12 -52.57 -1.92 8.70
N ALA A 13 -51.76 -1.50 7.72
CA ALA A 13 -50.70 -2.32 7.14
C ALA A 13 -49.62 -2.62 8.20
N SER A 14 -49.36 -3.90 8.44
CA SER A 14 -48.32 -4.40 9.32
C SER A 14 -46.94 -4.24 8.68
N LYS A 15 -46.02 -3.65 9.43
CA LYS A 15 -44.64 -3.34 9.03
C LYS A 15 -43.82 -4.63 9.14
N ALA A 16 -43.49 -5.26 8.00
CA ALA A 16 -42.61 -6.42 7.96
C ALA A 16 -41.21 -6.07 8.47
N SER A 17 -40.81 -6.73 9.56
CA SER A 17 -39.48 -6.64 10.18
C SER A 17 -38.42 -7.23 9.23
N LYS A 18 -37.44 -6.41 8.83
CA LYS A 18 -36.25 -6.87 8.11
C LYS A 18 -35.48 -7.88 8.98
N PRO A 19 -35.03 -9.02 8.45
CA PRO A 19 -34.19 -9.95 9.19
C PRO A 19 -32.85 -9.28 9.54
N ALA A 20 -32.42 -9.46 10.79
CA ALA A 20 -31.16 -8.97 11.30
C ALA A 20 -29.98 -9.52 10.48
N ALA A 21 -29.10 -8.64 10.02
CA ALA A 21 -27.90 -9.01 9.29
C ALA A 21 -27.00 -9.87 10.19
N LYS A 22 -26.67 -11.08 9.75
CA LYS A 22 -25.69 -11.94 10.42
C LYS A 22 -24.35 -11.19 10.53
N PRO A 23 -23.69 -11.17 11.69
CA PRO A 23 -22.37 -10.58 11.82
C PRO A 23 -21.39 -11.31 10.90
N ARG A 24 -20.78 -10.59 9.96
CA ARG A 24 -19.70 -11.10 9.10
C ARG A 24 -18.51 -11.36 10.01
N THR A 25 -18.30 -12.62 10.39
CA THR A 25 -17.05 -13.09 10.96
C THR A 25 -15.99 -13.03 9.86
N ASN A 26 -15.29 -11.89 9.75
CA ASN A 26 -14.07 -11.79 8.96
C ASN A 26 -12.98 -12.61 9.67
N GLY A 27 -13.04 -13.94 9.53
CA GLY A 27 -11.99 -14.88 9.88
C GLY A 27 -10.86 -14.81 8.85
N ALA A 28 -10.23 -13.64 8.71
CA ALA A 28 -8.90 -13.57 8.16
C ALA A 28 -7.95 -13.92 9.32
N GLY A 29 -7.23 -15.03 9.21
CA GLY A 29 -6.18 -15.39 10.16
C GLY A 29 -5.31 -14.15 10.42
N LYS A 30 -5.37 -13.62 11.65
CA LYS A 30 -4.51 -12.50 12.05
C LYS A 30 -3.09 -13.03 11.95
N ALA A 31 -2.32 -12.51 10.99
CA ALA A 31 -0.87 -12.63 11.05
C ALA A 31 -0.42 -12.25 12.46
N ALA A 32 0.54 -13.00 13.02
CA ALA A 32 1.08 -12.71 14.34
C ALA A 32 1.46 -11.22 14.40
N ARG A 33 1.00 -10.53 15.45
CA ARG A 33 1.32 -9.12 15.63
C ARG A 33 2.81 -9.02 15.89
N LYS A 34 3.52 -8.21 15.09
CA LYS A 34 4.92 -7.88 15.35
C LYS A 34 5.07 -7.30 16.76
N THR A 35 6.12 -7.69 17.45
CA THR A 35 6.54 -7.10 18.72
C THR A 35 7.04 -5.66 18.50
N PRO A 36 7.09 -4.81 19.55
CA PRO A 36 7.63 -3.45 19.40
C PRO A 36 9.06 -3.43 18.82
N ALA A 37 9.93 -4.34 19.26
CA ALA A 37 11.30 -4.46 18.76
C ALA A 37 11.33 -4.80 17.26
N GLU A 38 10.51 -5.76 16.81
CA GLU A 38 10.42 -6.12 15.39
C GLU A 38 9.90 -4.95 14.53
N VAL A 39 9.03 -4.09 15.09
CA VAL A 39 8.55 -2.90 14.38
C VAL A 39 9.66 -1.87 14.26
N ILE A 40 10.41 -1.61 15.34
CA ILE A 40 11.57 -0.70 15.34
C ILE A 40 12.60 -1.16 14.31
N GLU A 41 13.00 -2.43 14.34
CA GLU A 41 13.97 -3.00 13.41
C GLU A 41 13.47 -2.91 11.95
N CYS A 42 12.19 -3.19 11.72
CA CYS A 42 11.56 -3.09 10.40
C CYS A 42 11.61 -1.66 9.85
N LEU A 43 11.30 -0.66 10.69
CA LEU A 43 11.34 0.75 10.29
C LEU A 43 12.77 1.23 10.02
N PHE A 44 13.70 0.91 10.91
CA PHE A 44 15.11 1.32 10.77
C PHE A 44 15.76 0.66 9.55
N SER A 45 15.53 -0.64 9.34
CA SER A 45 16.00 -1.35 8.14
C SER A 45 15.48 -0.71 6.87
N PHE A 46 14.19 -0.36 6.83
CA PHE A 46 13.59 0.26 5.66
C PHE A 46 14.17 1.65 5.37
N LEU A 47 14.37 2.48 6.38
CA LEU A 47 15.04 3.78 6.21
C LEU A 47 16.47 3.62 5.68
N CYS A 48 17.21 2.65 6.21
CA CYS A 48 18.55 2.32 5.72
C CYS A 48 18.55 1.84 4.27
N GLU A 49 17.59 1.00 3.88
CA GLU A 49 17.45 0.54 2.49
C GLU A 49 17.17 1.71 1.54
N ARG A 50 16.33 2.66 1.97
CA ARG A 50 15.96 3.85 1.18
C ARG A 50 17.11 4.83 1.03
N HIS A 51 17.83 5.11 2.12
CA HIS A 51 19.07 5.89 2.08
C HIS A 51 20.11 5.23 1.15
N ASN A 52 20.14 3.90 1.12
CA ASN A 52 20.82 3.02 0.15
C ASN A 52 20.84 3.48 -1.28
N VAL A 53 19.67 3.96 -1.69
CA VAL A 53 19.35 4.21 -3.07
C VAL A 53 19.21 5.71 -3.33
N GLY A 54 19.65 6.54 -2.39
CA GLY A 54 19.57 8.01 -2.49
C GLY A 54 18.17 8.57 -2.20
N ILE A 55 17.28 7.79 -1.55
CA ILE A 55 16.01 8.32 -1.05
C ILE A 55 16.21 8.70 0.42
N GLU A 56 16.43 9.98 0.66
CA GLU A 56 16.77 10.50 1.99
C GLU A 56 15.53 10.70 2.87
N GLU A 57 14.41 11.14 2.30
CA GLU A 57 13.16 11.44 3.02
C GLU A 57 12.07 10.41 2.73
N ILE A 58 11.47 9.87 3.81
CA ILE A 58 10.36 8.92 3.73
C ILE A 58 9.15 9.42 4.49
N SER A 59 7.99 9.39 3.84
CA SER A 59 6.72 9.75 4.48
C SER A 59 6.32 8.77 5.59
N LYS A 60 5.68 9.31 6.62
CA LYS A 60 5.10 8.57 7.75
C LYS A 60 4.09 7.51 7.29
N ALA A 61 3.29 7.84 6.28
CA ALA A 61 2.32 6.92 5.70
C ALA A 61 3.05 5.70 5.10
N GLU A 62 4.11 5.92 4.33
CA GLU A 62 4.89 4.84 3.74
C GLU A 62 5.58 3.96 4.79
N LEU A 63 6.22 4.57 5.79
CA LEU A 63 6.82 3.85 6.92
C LEU A 63 5.80 2.96 7.62
N SER A 64 4.62 3.50 7.91
CA SER A 64 3.54 2.76 8.55
C SER A 64 3.06 1.58 7.67
N ASN A 65 2.89 1.82 6.37
CA ASN A 65 2.47 0.81 5.40
C ASN A 65 3.51 -0.30 5.21
N HIS A 66 4.80 0.03 5.34
CA HIS A 66 5.89 -0.93 5.28
C HIS A 66 5.92 -1.81 6.55
N ALA A 67 5.76 -1.19 7.71
CA ALA A 67 5.68 -1.92 8.98
C ALA A 67 4.41 -2.79 9.12
N GLY A 68 3.40 -2.59 8.27
CA GLY A 68 2.16 -3.37 8.23
C GLY A 68 0.98 -2.70 8.92
N TYR A 69 1.08 -1.40 9.19
CA TYR A 69 0.03 -0.58 9.75
C TYR A 69 -0.75 0.10 8.64
N GLY A 70 -2.08 -0.07 8.61
CA GLY A 70 -2.95 0.66 7.69
C GLY A 70 -3.26 2.10 8.12
N ASN A 71 -2.77 2.53 9.29
CA ASN A 71 -2.97 3.89 9.79
C ASN A 71 -1.67 4.41 10.45
N PRO A 72 -1.09 5.52 9.96
CA PRO A 72 0.12 6.13 10.51
C PRO A 72 -0.06 6.74 11.92
N ARG A 73 -1.28 6.81 12.44
CA ARG A 73 -1.57 7.23 13.83
C ARG A 73 -1.69 6.06 14.81
N SER A 74 -1.40 4.84 14.37
CA SER A 74 -1.45 3.66 15.23
C SER A 74 -0.45 3.78 16.37
N ALA A 75 -0.87 3.48 17.61
CA ALA A 75 -0.03 3.62 18.81
C ALA A 75 1.31 2.89 18.68
N GLY A 76 1.30 1.59 18.31
CA GLY A 76 2.54 0.82 18.19
C GLY A 76 3.51 1.33 17.11
N PHE A 77 3.01 1.95 16.04
CA PHE A 77 3.86 2.62 15.06
C PHE A 77 4.43 3.94 15.63
N GLY A 78 3.59 4.73 16.30
CA GLY A 78 4.02 5.98 16.94
C GLY A 78 5.07 5.77 18.03
N GLU A 79 4.94 4.70 18.82
CA GLU A 79 5.92 4.30 19.84
C GLU A 79 7.26 3.90 19.21
N ALA A 80 7.24 3.11 18.13
CA ALA A 80 8.46 2.70 17.43
C ALA A 80 9.21 3.88 16.81
N ILE A 81 8.49 4.82 16.16
CA ILE A 81 9.09 6.05 15.64
C ILE A 81 9.66 6.91 16.78
N LYS A 82 8.92 7.04 17.89
CA LYS A 82 9.39 7.79 19.05
C LYS A 82 10.67 7.20 19.62
N ALA A 83 10.77 5.87 19.71
CA ALA A 83 11.99 5.18 20.15
C ALA A 83 13.18 5.51 19.25
N LEU A 84 13.04 5.36 17.93
CA LEU A 84 14.09 5.69 16.96
C LEU A 84 14.53 7.16 17.02
N THR A 85 13.59 8.09 17.23
CA THR A 85 13.93 9.51 17.40
C THR A 85 14.59 9.79 18.74
N SER A 86 14.16 9.13 19.82
CA SER A 86 14.79 9.30 21.14
C SER A 86 16.21 8.72 21.22
N GLU A 87 16.48 7.67 20.43
CA GLU A 87 17.81 7.09 20.27
C GLU A 87 18.71 7.89 19.32
N GLY A 88 18.21 8.99 18.76
CA GLY A 88 18.97 9.84 17.83
C GLY A 88 19.19 9.22 16.46
N LEU A 89 18.57 8.09 16.11
CA LEU A 89 18.78 7.38 14.83
C LEU A 89 17.99 8.00 13.67
N VAL A 90 16.87 8.64 13.97
CA VAL A 90 15.91 9.17 13.00
C VAL A 90 15.46 10.56 13.39
N ALA A 91 15.46 11.49 12.44
CA ALA A 91 14.93 12.84 12.61
C ALA A 91 13.68 13.06 11.76
N LYS A 92 12.96 14.16 12.03
CA LYS A 92 11.93 14.65 11.11
C LYS A 92 12.62 15.21 9.86
N GLY A 93 12.08 14.89 8.69
CA GLY A 93 12.55 15.44 7.42
C GLY A 93 12.12 16.90 7.21
N SER A 94 12.47 17.45 6.04
CA SER A 94 12.14 18.81 5.65
C SER A 94 10.64 19.00 5.41
N GLU A 95 9.96 17.96 4.94
CA GLU A 95 8.52 17.98 4.74
C GLU A 95 7.74 17.51 5.98
N ASN A 96 6.52 18.05 6.15
CA ASN A 96 5.61 17.59 7.20
C ASN A 96 5.33 16.09 7.07
N ASP A 97 5.35 15.39 8.20
CA ASP A 97 5.15 13.92 8.28
C ASP A 97 6.18 13.11 7.46
N THR A 98 7.41 13.58 7.30
CA THR A 98 8.53 12.79 6.77
C THR A 98 9.60 12.52 7.83
N PHE A 99 10.44 11.51 7.58
CA PHE A 99 11.54 11.11 8.43
C PHE A 99 12.80 10.82 7.61
N THR A 100 13.96 11.12 8.19
CA THR A 100 15.31 10.92 7.64
C THR A 100 16.19 10.18 8.63
N LEU A 101 17.23 9.49 8.15
CA LEU A 101 18.30 9.02 9.02
C LEU A 101 19.16 10.20 9.46
N THR A 102 19.58 10.20 10.73
CA THR A 102 20.63 11.10 11.22
C THR A 102 22.01 10.55 10.88
N GLU A 103 23.07 11.33 11.11
CA GLU A 103 24.44 10.86 11.02
C GLU A 103 24.68 9.62 11.91
N GLU A 104 24.13 9.61 13.13
CA GLU A 104 24.20 8.46 14.03
C GLU A 104 23.46 7.24 13.45
N GLY A 105 22.26 7.44 12.91
CA GLY A 105 21.49 6.39 12.24
C GLY A 105 22.23 5.78 11.05
N ILE A 106 22.89 6.61 10.24
CA ILE A 106 23.73 6.16 9.12
C ILE A 106 24.91 5.34 9.63
N SER A 107 25.55 5.75 10.73
CA SER A 107 26.70 5.02 11.31
C SER A 107 26.33 3.63 11.86
N LYS A 108 25.09 3.45 12.34
CA LYS A 108 24.57 2.18 12.88
C LYS A 108 23.81 1.33 11.86
N LYS A 109 23.91 1.69 10.58
CA LYS A 109 23.22 0.98 9.50
C LYS A 109 23.62 -0.50 9.50
N PRO A 110 22.65 -1.44 9.42
CA PRO A 110 22.98 -2.85 9.27
C PRO A 110 23.69 -3.08 7.93
N GLU A 111 24.71 -3.95 7.94
CA GLU A 111 25.36 -4.47 6.72
C GLU A 111 24.41 -5.45 6.00
N LYS A 112 23.31 -4.93 5.46
CA LYS A 112 22.48 -5.66 4.50
C LYS A 112 23.01 -5.42 3.09
N ALA A 113 22.89 -6.45 2.27
CA ALA A 113 23.21 -6.37 0.84
C ALA A 113 22.35 -5.26 0.22
N THR A 114 23.00 -4.14 -0.10
CA THR A 114 22.37 -3.05 -0.83
C THR A 114 22.27 -3.49 -2.29
N PRO A 115 21.12 -3.30 -2.97
CA PRO A 115 21.02 -3.57 -4.39
C PRO A 115 22.12 -2.82 -5.13
N LYS A 116 22.93 -3.54 -5.92
CA LYS A 116 24.05 -2.97 -6.68
C LYS A 116 23.62 -2.51 -8.06
N THR A 117 22.54 -3.08 -8.57
CA THR A 117 22.00 -2.80 -9.90
C THR A 117 20.55 -2.36 -9.82
N LEU A 118 20.09 -1.64 -10.85
CA LEU A 118 18.69 -1.27 -10.99
C LEU A 118 17.77 -2.50 -11.07
N SER A 119 18.24 -3.60 -11.68
CA SER A 119 17.49 -4.86 -11.73
C SER A 119 17.28 -5.45 -10.34
N GLU A 120 18.33 -5.52 -9.51
CA GLU A 120 18.23 -6.00 -8.12
C GLU A 120 17.29 -5.11 -7.30
N TYR A 121 17.31 -3.80 -7.55
CA TYR A 121 16.38 -2.85 -6.91
C TYR A 121 14.93 -3.15 -7.30
N HIS A 122 14.66 -3.31 -8.60
CA HIS A 122 13.33 -3.66 -9.09
C HIS A 122 12.83 -5.00 -8.53
N ASP A 123 13.68 -6.03 -8.51
CA ASP A 123 13.33 -7.35 -7.97
C ASP A 123 12.93 -7.27 -6.49
N HIS A 124 13.56 -6.38 -5.71
CA HIS A 124 13.16 -6.14 -4.34
C HIS A 124 11.74 -5.56 -4.23
N PHE A 125 11.36 -4.59 -5.07
CA PHE A 125 9.99 -4.05 -5.10
C PHE A 125 8.97 -5.07 -5.56
N ILE A 126 9.29 -5.79 -6.64
CA ILE A 126 8.43 -6.82 -7.19
C ILE A 126 8.15 -7.88 -6.12
N GLY A 127 9.18 -8.37 -5.43
CA GLY A 127 9.01 -9.34 -4.35
C GLY A 127 8.17 -8.82 -3.17
N PHE A 128 8.26 -7.53 -2.85
CA PHE A 128 7.39 -6.93 -1.83
C PHE A 128 5.94 -6.78 -2.31
N LEU A 129 5.76 -6.42 -3.58
CA LEU A 129 4.45 -6.28 -4.22
C LEU A 129 3.75 -7.65 -4.34
N GLU A 130 4.48 -8.70 -4.74
CA GLU A 130 4.02 -10.09 -4.75
C GLU A 130 3.51 -10.52 -3.37
N LYS A 131 4.24 -10.20 -2.29
CA LYS A 131 3.81 -10.51 -0.90
C LYS A 131 2.55 -9.75 -0.48
N LYS A 132 2.36 -8.51 -0.94
CA LYS A 132 1.18 -7.70 -0.58
C LYS A 132 -0.05 -8.04 -1.40
N VAL A 133 0.11 -8.37 -2.68
CA VAL A 133 -0.99 -8.71 -3.58
C VAL A 133 -1.43 -10.15 -3.33
N LYS A 134 -2.28 -10.33 -2.32
CA LYS A 134 -2.88 -11.63 -2.02
C LYS A 134 -3.85 -12.04 -3.14
N GLY A 135 -3.53 -13.11 -3.88
CA GLY A 135 -4.44 -13.75 -4.83
C GLY A 135 -4.27 -13.36 -6.31
N GLY A 136 -3.20 -12.63 -6.66
CA GLY A 136 -2.73 -12.51 -8.04
C GLY A 136 -1.55 -13.45 -8.25
N SER A 137 -1.46 -14.16 -9.37
CA SER A 137 -0.25 -14.96 -9.64
C SER A 137 0.95 -14.01 -9.73
N GLU A 138 2.05 -14.36 -9.06
CA GLU A 138 3.32 -13.62 -9.06
C GLU A 138 3.71 -13.17 -10.48
N LYS A 139 3.45 -14.04 -11.46
CA LYS A 139 3.55 -13.76 -12.89
C LYS A 139 2.88 -12.45 -13.33
N ARG A 140 1.65 -12.16 -12.89
CA ARG A 140 0.92 -10.93 -13.28
C ARG A 140 1.55 -9.69 -12.69
N VAL A 141 2.14 -9.79 -11.49
CA VAL A 141 2.84 -8.65 -10.88
C VAL A 141 4.03 -8.26 -11.75
N ARG A 142 4.80 -9.25 -12.21
CA ARG A 142 5.95 -9.05 -13.11
C ARG A 142 5.52 -8.52 -14.47
N GLU A 143 4.50 -9.08 -15.10
CA GLU A 143 4.00 -8.59 -16.39
C GLU A 143 3.48 -7.14 -16.28
N VAL A 144 2.80 -6.76 -15.18
CA VAL A 144 2.41 -5.35 -14.95
C VAL A 144 3.64 -4.46 -14.80
N TRP A 145 4.65 -4.93 -14.08
CA TRP A 145 5.91 -4.20 -13.91
C TRP A 145 6.58 -3.94 -15.26
N GLU A 146 6.74 -4.97 -16.10
CA GLU A 146 7.34 -4.86 -17.44
C GLU A 146 6.60 -3.86 -18.33
N ILE A 147 5.26 -3.88 -18.33
CA ILE A 147 4.46 -2.92 -19.11
C ILE A 147 4.71 -1.48 -18.66
N LEU A 148 4.84 -1.25 -17.36
CA LEU A 148 4.96 0.10 -16.79
C LEU A 148 6.43 0.57 -16.70
N ALA A 149 7.40 -0.32 -16.90
CA ALA A 149 8.82 -0.02 -16.76
C ALA A 149 9.33 0.98 -17.81
N ASP A 150 8.60 1.17 -18.92
CA ASP A 150 8.86 2.16 -19.97
C ASP A 150 8.62 3.62 -19.53
N ARG A 151 8.09 3.81 -18.31
CA ARG A 151 7.75 5.12 -17.71
C ARG A 151 6.72 5.93 -18.50
N GLN A 152 6.03 5.30 -19.44
CA GLN A 152 4.97 5.94 -20.21
C GLN A 152 3.65 5.93 -19.44
N ILE A 153 2.70 6.75 -19.92
CA ILE A 153 1.33 6.75 -19.39
C ILE A 153 0.58 5.58 -20.04
N HIS A 154 0.01 4.70 -19.23
CA HIS A 154 -0.80 3.56 -19.69
C HIS A 154 -2.24 3.66 -19.21
N ASP A 155 -3.20 3.31 -20.08
CA ASP A 155 -4.58 3.08 -19.65
C ASP A 155 -4.69 1.73 -18.93
N THR A 156 -5.30 1.72 -17.76
CA THR A 156 -5.51 0.50 -16.96
C THR A 156 -6.30 -0.58 -17.70
N LYS A 157 -7.15 -0.20 -18.68
CA LYS A 157 -7.84 -1.14 -19.56
C LYS A 157 -6.90 -1.79 -20.57
N ASP A 158 -5.95 -1.03 -21.10
CA ASP A 158 -4.96 -1.55 -22.05
C ASP A 158 -3.99 -2.50 -21.36
N ILE A 159 -3.58 -2.17 -20.12
CA ILE A 159 -2.82 -3.09 -19.27
C ILE A 159 -3.62 -4.39 -19.07
N ALA A 160 -4.90 -4.30 -18.72
CA ALA A 160 -5.75 -5.47 -18.56
C ALA A 160 -5.83 -6.31 -19.85
N GLY A 161 -5.94 -5.66 -21.01
CA GLY A 161 -5.94 -6.29 -22.33
C GLY A 161 -4.63 -7.02 -22.64
N LYS A 162 -3.48 -6.38 -22.40
CA LYS A 162 -2.14 -6.98 -22.58
C LYS A 162 -1.94 -8.22 -21.69
N LEU A 163 -2.54 -8.21 -20.51
CA LEU A 163 -2.53 -9.36 -19.60
C LEU A 163 -3.59 -10.41 -19.97
N GLY A 164 -4.37 -10.23 -21.03
CA GLY A 164 -5.38 -11.20 -21.47
C GLY A 164 -6.64 -11.25 -20.62
N TYR A 165 -6.94 -10.22 -19.82
CA TYR A 165 -8.22 -10.12 -19.13
C TYR A 165 -9.33 -9.79 -20.13
N LYS A 166 -10.30 -10.70 -20.28
CA LYS A 166 -11.50 -10.47 -21.11
C LYS A 166 -12.34 -9.28 -20.64
N ASN A 167 -12.31 -8.98 -19.34
CA ASN A 167 -13.01 -7.85 -18.74
C ASN A 167 -12.02 -7.00 -17.95
N PRO A 168 -11.77 -5.74 -18.36
CA PRO A 168 -10.89 -4.83 -17.62
C PRO A 168 -11.26 -4.63 -16.15
N ARG A 169 -12.55 -4.77 -15.78
CA ARG A 169 -12.97 -4.71 -14.37
C ARG A 169 -12.37 -5.84 -13.53
N SER A 170 -12.12 -7.00 -14.12
CA SER A 170 -11.45 -8.11 -13.44
C SER A 170 -10.00 -7.76 -13.08
N PHE A 171 -9.32 -6.98 -13.93
CA PHE A 171 -7.99 -6.46 -13.61
C PHE A 171 -8.04 -5.41 -12.49
N GLY A 172 -9.04 -4.53 -12.49
CA GLY A 172 -9.27 -3.59 -11.38
C GLY A 172 -9.42 -4.27 -10.01
N ASN A 173 -9.85 -5.53 -9.98
CA ASN A 173 -9.97 -6.33 -8.76
C ASN A 173 -8.65 -6.96 -8.30
N THR A 174 -7.59 -6.96 -9.12
CA THR A 174 -6.31 -7.64 -8.81
C THR A 174 -5.50 -6.98 -7.70
N LYS A 175 -5.92 -5.80 -7.22
CA LYS A 175 -5.21 -4.98 -6.23
C LYS A 175 -3.76 -4.59 -6.60
N ILE A 176 -3.23 -5.00 -7.76
CA ILE A 176 -1.85 -4.70 -8.17
C ILE A 176 -1.63 -3.20 -8.26
N ILE A 177 -2.34 -2.52 -9.18
CA ILE A 177 -2.22 -1.06 -9.36
C ILE A 177 -2.55 -0.28 -8.07
N PRO A 178 -3.64 -0.57 -7.33
CA PRO A 178 -3.88 0.05 -6.03
C PRO A 178 -2.70 -0.12 -5.05
N THR A 179 -2.11 -1.31 -4.95
CA THR A 179 -0.97 -1.55 -4.06
C THR A 179 0.28 -0.79 -4.53
N MET A 180 0.52 -0.71 -5.84
CA MET A 180 1.62 0.09 -6.39
C MET A 180 1.45 1.58 -6.06
N LYS A 181 0.21 2.10 -6.07
CA LYS A 181 -0.10 3.46 -5.64
C LYS A 181 0.15 3.67 -4.15
N GLU A 182 -0.29 2.74 -3.30
CA GLU A 182 -0.03 2.78 -1.86
C GLU A 182 1.47 2.76 -1.52
N MET A 183 2.30 2.21 -2.41
CA MET A 183 3.75 2.19 -2.31
C MET A 183 4.43 3.40 -2.98
N ASN A 184 3.66 4.33 -3.56
CA ASN A 184 4.14 5.45 -4.35
C ASN A 184 5.05 5.04 -5.52
N LEU A 185 4.82 3.86 -6.10
CA LEU A 185 5.53 3.37 -7.29
C LEU A 185 4.86 3.83 -8.57
N VAL A 186 3.54 4.05 -8.53
CA VAL A 186 2.77 4.60 -9.64
C VAL A 186 1.87 5.72 -9.15
N GLU A 187 1.58 6.65 -10.05
CA GLU A 187 0.70 7.79 -9.82
C GLU A 187 -0.44 7.84 -10.85
N ASP A 188 -1.49 8.60 -10.53
CA ASP A 188 -2.61 8.84 -11.46
C ASP A 188 -2.22 9.89 -12.50
N ALA A 189 -2.22 9.49 -13.77
CA ALA A 189 -1.93 10.37 -14.93
C ALA A 189 -3.20 10.78 -15.68
N GLY A 190 -4.35 10.69 -15.02
CA GLY A 190 -5.69 10.94 -15.57
C GLY A 190 -6.66 9.81 -15.26
N LYS A 191 -7.93 9.99 -15.66
CA LYS A 191 -9.00 9.03 -15.37
C LYS A 191 -8.69 7.65 -15.96
N GLY A 192 -8.37 6.68 -15.09
CA GLY A 192 -8.06 5.31 -15.49
C GLY A 192 -6.67 5.15 -16.11
N LYS A 193 -5.79 6.15 -15.98
CA LYS A 193 -4.43 6.14 -16.52
C LYS A 193 -3.41 6.20 -15.39
N VAL A 194 -2.32 5.46 -15.53
CA VAL A 194 -1.25 5.39 -14.54
C VAL A 194 0.12 5.53 -15.19
N LYS A 195 1.09 6.01 -14.42
CA LYS A 195 2.50 6.14 -14.81
C LYS A 195 3.38 5.73 -13.63
N MET A 196 4.55 5.13 -13.90
CA MET A 196 5.57 4.93 -12.86
C MET A 196 6.11 6.27 -12.36
N THR A 197 6.40 6.33 -11.06
CA THR A 197 7.09 7.46 -10.43
C THR A 197 8.61 7.28 -10.56
N ASP A 198 9.37 8.37 -10.41
CA ASP A 198 10.84 8.33 -10.44
C ASP A 198 11.44 7.51 -9.29
N LYS A 199 10.64 7.26 -8.26
CA LYS A 199 11.03 6.41 -7.13
C LYS A 199 11.31 4.96 -7.52
N ALA A 200 10.63 4.45 -8.55
CA ALA A 200 10.93 3.13 -9.08
C ALA A 200 12.30 3.10 -9.78
N PHE A 201 12.88 4.26 -10.10
CA PHE A 201 14.08 4.41 -10.89
C PHE A 201 15.08 5.41 -10.27
N PRO A 202 15.77 5.04 -9.18
CA PRO A 202 16.68 5.93 -8.49
C PRO A 202 17.81 6.35 -9.44
N GLN A 203 18.02 7.66 -9.60
CA GLN A 203 19.08 8.19 -10.50
C GLN A 203 20.47 7.66 -10.12
N SER A 204 20.71 7.41 -8.84
CA SER A 204 21.95 6.81 -8.32
C SER A 204 22.26 5.41 -8.89
N MET A 205 21.24 4.71 -9.40
CA MET A 205 21.34 3.35 -9.95
C MET A 205 21.20 3.29 -11.46
N VAL A 206 20.80 4.39 -12.09
CA VAL A 206 20.84 4.58 -13.54
C VAL A 206 22.23 5.10 -13.88
N LYS A 207 23.24 4.22 -13.78
CA LYS A 207 24.51 4.53 -14.44
C LYS A 207 24.27 4.46 -15.94
N ASP A 208 24.72 5.49 -16.66
CA ASP A 208 24.64 5.58 -18.12
C ASP A 208 25.09 4.24 -18.75
N ASP A 209 24.14 3.52 -19.33
CA ASP A 209 24.42 2.47 -20.33
C ASP A 209 24.91 3.13 -21.63
#